data_AF-X1VHY8-F1
#
_entry.id   AF-X1VHY8-F1
#
_cell.length_a   1.000
_cell.length_b   1.000
_cell.length_c   1.000
_cell.angle_alpha   90.00
_cell.angle_beta   90.00
_cell.angle_gamma   90.00
#
_symmetry.space_group_name_H-M   'P 1'
#
loop_
_entity.id
_entity.type
_entity.pdbx_description
1 polymer ?
#
loop_
_entity_poly.entity_id
_entity_poly.type
_entity_poly.pdbx_seq_one_letter_code
_entity_poly.pdbx_strand_id
1 'polypeptide(L)'
;MNFLDEKIQAQVREALAPIQNPVELVVFKGSGLILPGQDAPGMQEETLGLLKEVAALNEHLTVVEKTLSDPEAQALGLKLAPTTLLREAGSSRSNIRFIGLPAGYEFSTLIETLLMLGTGMSGLGEKSQGELQKITQPVRMQSFVTPTCPYCPRAVLTAFRFAFHNPNVVAEGIEANEFPLLS
;
A
#
# COMPACT_ATOMS: atom_id res chain seq x y z
N MET A 1 0.66 -16.30 -14.47
CA MET A 1 -0.78 -16.22 -14.14
C MET A 1 -1.21 -14.80 -14.43
N ASN A 2 -2.39 -14.59 -15.01
CA ASN A 2 -3.00 -13.27 -15.07
C ASN A 2 -3.87 -13.14 -13.81
N PHE A 3 -3.56 -12.18 -12.93
CA PHE A 3 -4.36 -11.88 -11.75
C PHE A 3 -5.62 -11.08 -12.11
N LEU A 4 -5.54 -10.28 -13.18
CA LEU A 4 -6.65 -9.47 -13.68
C LEU A 4 -7.15 -10.03 -15.02
N ASP A 5 -8.47 -10.20 -15.13
CA ASP A 5 -9.11 -10.47 -16.42
C ASP A 5 -9.14 -9.21 -17.31
N GLU A 6 -9.38 -9.36 -18.62
CA GLU A 6 -9.37 -8.24 -19.57
C GLU A 6 -10.38 -7.14 -19.22
N LYS A 7 -11.52 -7.52 -18.65
CA LYS A 7 -12.58 -6.58 -18.27
C LYS A 7 -12.14 -5.72 -17.09
N ILE A 8 -11.54 -6.33 -16.07
CA ILE A 8 -10.99 -5.64 -14.91
C ILE A 8 -9.81 -4.77 -15.34
N GLN A 9 -8.93 -5.25 -16.22
CA GLN A 9 -7.84 -4.43 -16.76
C GLN A 9 -8.35 -3.18 -17.47
N ALA A 10 -9.44 -3.28 -18.24
CA ALA A 10 -10.06 -2.12 -18.88
C ALA A 10 -10.61 -1.11 -17.85
N GLN A 11 -11.31 -1.59 -16.82
CA GLN A 11 -11.83 -0.74 -15.74
C GLN A 11 -10.71 -0.06 -14.95
N VAL A 12 -9.64 -0.80 -14.63
CA VAL A 12 -8.48 -0.26 -13.92
C VAL A 12 -7.77 0.80 -14.77
N ARG A 13 -7.61 0.56 -16.07
CA ARG A 13 -7.04 1.55 -17.00
C ARG A 13 -7.85 2.84 -17.04
N GLU A 14 -9.18 2.74 -17.10
CA GLU A 14 -10.07 3.91 -17.06
C GLU A 14 -9.97 4.63 -15.72
N ALA A 15 -9.99 3.89 -14.61
CA ALA A 15 -9.87 4.46 -13.27
C ALA A 15 -8.54 5.19 -13.06
N LEU A 16 -7.43 4.64 -13.56
CA LEU A 16 -6.09 5.22 -13.43
C LEU A 16 -5.78 6.33 -14.45
N ALA A 17 -6.62 6.54 -15.46
CA ALA A 17 -6.40 7.56 -16.51
C ALA A 17 -6.15 9.00 -15.99
N PRO A 18 -6.74 9.46 -14.87
CA PRO A 18 -6.49 10.80 -14.33
C PRO A 18 -5.10 11.02 -13.72
N ILE A 19 -4.32 9.96 -13.49
CA ILE A 19 -2.99 10.05 -12.87
C ILE A 19 -2.06 10.83 -13.80
N GLN A 20 -1.43 11.87 -13.24
CA GLN A 20 -0.46 12.73 -13.94
C GLN A 20 0.90 12.71 -13.25
N ASN A 21 0.91 12.50 -11.92
CA ASN A 21 2.13 12.43 -11.13
C ASN A 21 2.67 10.99 -11.13
N PRO A 22 3.98 10.79 -11.36
CA PRO A 22 4.58 9.47 -11.23
C PRO A 22 4.48 8.91 -9.81
N VAL A 23 4.08 7.64 -9.68
CA VAL A 23 3.92 6.93 -8.40
C VAL A 23 4.80 5.68 -8.40
N GLU A 24 5.52 5.48 -7.30
CA GLU A 24 6.39 4.34 -7.07
C GLU A 24 5.74 3.37 -6.07
N LEU A 25 5.71 2.09 -6.44
CA LEU A 25 5.27 0.98 -5.62
C LEU A 25 6.50 0.15 -5.24
N VAL A 26 7.03 0.33 -4.04
CA VAL A 26 8.23 -0.39 -3.57
C VAL A 26 7.81 -1.61 -2.78
N VAL A 27 8.08 -2.79 -3.33
CA VAL A 27 7.71 -4.07 -2.72
C VAL A 27 8.92 -4.68 -2.03
N PHE A 28 8.87 -4.76 -0.71
CA PHE A 28 9.86 -5.42 0.11
C PHE A 28 9.48 -6.88 0.32
N LYS A 29 10.35 -7.77 -0.14
CA LYS A 29 10.21 -9.23 0.00
C LYS A 29 11.07 -9.76 1.12
N GLY A 30 10.58 -10.80 1.79
CA GLY A 30 11.31 -11.57 2.79
C GLY A 30 12.11 -12.70 2.13
N SER A 31 12.95 -13.36 2.93
CA SER A 31 13.53 -14.63 2.50
C SER A 31 12.44 -15.69 2.38
N GLY A 32 12.50 -16.57 1.37
CA GLY A 32 11.62 -17.75 1.28
C GLY A 32 11.87 -18.82 2.38
N LEU A 33 12.74 -18.53 3.36
CA LEU A 33 13.01 -19.37 4.50
C LEU A 33 11.99 -19.09 5.59
N ILE A 34 11.23 -20.12 5.99
CA ILE A 34 10.32 -20.05 7.14
C ILE A 34 11.12 -20.34 8.40
N LEU A 35 11.22 -19.36 9.29
CA LEU A 35 11.89 -19.52 10.58
C LEU A 35 10.89 -19.98 11.64
N PRO A 36 11.22 -21.01 12.45
CA PRO A 36 10.35 -21.42 13.56
C PRO A 36 10.05 -20.25 14.51
N GLY A 37 8.77 -20.00 14.79
CA GLY A 37 8.33 -18.92 15.68
C GLY A 37 8.20 -17.54 15.01
N GLN A 38 8.27 -17.46 13.68
CA GLN A 38 7.94 -16.26 12.91
C GLN A 38 6.79 -16.56 11.94
N ASP A 39 6.03 -15.52 11.58
CA ASP A 39 5.08 -15.62 10.48
C ASP A 39 5.82 -16.04 9.21
N ALA A 40 5.20 -16.94 8.44
CA ALA A 40 5.72 -17.27 7.13
C ALA A 40 5.73 -16.01 6.24
N PRO A 41 6.63 -15.93 5.25
CA PRO A 41 6.51 -14.90 4.23
C PRO A 41 5.11 -15.02 3.61
N GLY A 42 4.37 -13.92 3.58
CA GLY A 42 3.02 -13.87 3.03
C GLY A 42 3.00 -14.14 1.51
N MET A 43 1.93 -13.76 0.83
CA MET A 43 1.74 -13.99 -0.61
C MET A 43 2.60 -13.04 -1.46
N GLN A 44 3.92 -13.18 -1.38
CA GLN A 44 4.89 -12.23 -1.95
C GLN A 44 4.92 -12.24 -3.48
N GLU A 45 4.83 -13.43 -4.09
CA GLU A 45 4.86 -13.57 -5.54
C GLU A 45 3.57 -13.05 -6.17
N GLU A 46 2.44 -13.33 -5.52
CA GLU A 46 1.12 -12.85 -5.90
C GLU A 46 1.02 -11.34 -5.75
N THR A 47 1.51 -10.80 -4.63
CA THR A 47 1.56 -9.34 -4.41
C THR A 47 2.36 -8.68 -5.51
N LEU A 48 3.54 -9.19 -5.81
CA LEU A 48 4.38 -8.63 -6.87
C LEU A 48 3.73 -8.75 -8.25
N GLY A 49 3.13 -9.90 -8.57
CA GLY A 49 2.45 -10.15 -9.83
C GLY A 49 1.28 -9.18 -10.06
N LEU A 50 0.41 -9.05 -9.05
CA LEU A 50 -0.70 -8.11 -9.07
C LEU A 50 -0.23 -6.66 -9.29
N LEU A 51 0.77 -6.22 -8.54
CA LEU A 51 1.28 -4.84 -8.64
C LEU A 51 1.94 -4.56 -10.00
N LYS A 52 2.66 -5.53 -10.57
CA LYS A 52 3.22 -5.42 -11.93
C LYS A 52 2.14 -5.33 -13.00
N GLU A 53 1.07 -6.11 -12.88
CA GLU A 53 -0.07 -6.03 -13.79
C GLU A 53 -0.73 -4.65 -13.72
N VAL A 54 -0.96 -4.12 -12.51
CA VAL A 54 -1.54 -2.78 -12.34
C VAL A 54 -0.62 -1.70 -12.90
N ALA A 55 0.69 -1.77 -12.63
CA ALA A 55 1.64 -0.79 -13.13
C ALA A 55 1.79 -0.83 -14.66
N ALA A 56 1.64 -1.98 -15.30
CA ALA A 56 1.65 -2.09 -16.76
C ALA A 56 0.44 -1.39 -17.44
N LEU A 57 -0.61 -1.05 -16.69
CA LEU A 57 -1.80 -0.37 -17.22
C LEU A 57 -1.66 1.15 -17.29
N ASN A 58 -0.64 1.75 -16.64
CA ASN A 58 -0.42 3.19 -16.63
C ASN A 58 1.08 3.53 -16.59
N GLU A 59 1.56 4.37 -17.52
CA GLU A 59 2.97 4.72 -17.67
C GLU A 59 3.58 5.50 -16.49
N HIS A 60 2.75 6.13 -15.65
CA HIS A 60 3.17 6.86 -14.47
C HIS A 60 3.41 5.94 -13.25
N LEU A 61 3.09 4.65 -13.34
CA LEU A 61 3.26 3.71 -12.24
C LEU A 61 4.53 2.88 -12.45
N THR A 62 5.37 2.80 -11.42
CA THR A 62 6.59 1.99 -11.43
C THR A 62 6.64 1.07 -10.22
N VAL A 63 6.94 -0.21 -10.45
CA VAL A 63 7.16 -1.19 -9.37
C VAL A 63 8.65 -1.39 -9.16
N VAL A 64 9.10 -1.25 -7.93
CA VAL A 64 10.48 -1.50 -7.53
C VAL A 64 10.53 -2.64 -6.53
N GLU A 65 11.32 -3.66 -6.82
CA GLU A 65 11.52 -4.80 -5.94
C GLU A 65 12.71 -4.59 -5.03
N LYS A 66 12.52 -4.78 -3.73
CA LYS A 66 13.56 -4.75 -2.71
C LYS A 66 13.43 -5.94 -1.76
N THR A 67 14.44 -6.14 -0.94
CA THR A 67 14.45 -7.17 0.11
C THR A 67 14.34 -6.52 1.48
N LEU A 68 13.85 -7.23 2.49
CA LEU A 68 13.86 -6.75 3.87
C LEU A 68 15.27 -6.50 4.43
N SER A 69 16.31 -7.07 3.80
CA SER A 69 17.71 -6.76 4.11
C SER A 69 18.21 -5.45 3.53
N ASP A 70 17.44 -4.78 2.66
CA ASP A 70 17.81 -3.50 2.08
C ASP A 70 17.95 -2.41 3.17
N PRO A 71 18.93 -1.48 3.06
CA PRO A 71 19.10 -0.40 4.03
C PRO A 71 17.84 0.44 4.25
N GLU A 72 17.01 0.64 3.22
CA GLU A 72 15.74 1.36 3.35
C GLU A 72 14.75 0.59 4.24
N ALA A 73 14.63 -0.72 4.06
CA ALA A 73 13.77 -1.56 4.89
C ALA A 73 14.18 -1.52 6.37
N GLN A 74 15.50 -1.59 6.63
CA GLN A 74 16.06 -1.54 7.98
C GLN A 74 15.85 -0.18 8.64
N ALA A 75 16.09 0.92 7.90
CA ALA A 75 15.87 2.27 8.40
C ALA A 75 14.39 2.53 8.76
N LEU A 76 13.47 1.92 8.02
CA LEU A 76 12.03 2.01 8.26
C LEU A 76 11.52 1.00 9.30
N GLY A 77 12.37 0.09 9.78
CA GLY A 77 12.01 -0.95 10.74
C GLY A 77 11.01 -1.97 10.19
N LEU A 78 11.01 -2.21 8.87
CA LEU A 78 10.13 -3.19 8.24
C LEU A 78 10.57 -4.61 8.64
N LYS A 79 9.63 -5.39 9.19
CA LYS A 79 9.88 -6.77 9.64
C LYS A 79 9.01 -7.82 8.95
N LEU A 80 7.94 -7.38 8.30
CA LEU A 80 6.92 -8.23 7.72
C LEU A 80 7.05 -8.20 6.19
N ALA A 81 6.87 -9.35 5.55
CA ALA A 81 6.89 -9.47 4.11
C ALA A 81 5.64 -10.24 3.62
N PRO A 82 5.07 -9.85 2.46
CA PRO A 82 5.46 -8.70 1.64
C PRO A 82 5.00 -7.38 2.28
N THR A 83 5.83 -6.32 2.20
CA THR A 83 5.41 -4.95 2.51
C THR A 83 5.51 -4.10 1.25
N THR A 84 4.43 -3.46 0.85
CA THR A 84 4.39 -2.52 -0.28
C THR A 84 4.32 -1.09 0.24
N LEU A 85 5.32 -0.27 -0.08
CA LEU A 85 5.25 1.18 0.11
C LEU A 85 4.66 1.83 -1.13
N LEU A 86 3.74 2.76 -0.93
CA LEU A 86 3.13 3.56 -1.98
C LEU A 86 3.53 5.02 -1.77
N ARG A 87 4.19 5.63 -2.77
CA ARG A 87 4.65 7.01 -2.69
C ARG A 87 4.74 7.68 -4.04
N GLU A 88 4.74 9.01 -4.05
CA GLU A 88 5.10 9.80 -5.24
C GLU A 88 6.56 9.53 -5.62
N ALA A 89 6.87 9.41 -6.91
CA ALA A 89 8.23 9.13 -7.35
C ALA A 89 9.19 10.27 -6.95
N GLY A 90 10.37 9.91 -6.44
CA GLY A 90 11.34 10.87 -5.91
C GLY A 90 11.03 11.39 -4.50
N SER A 91 9.87 11.03 -3.93
CA SER A 91 9.55 11.34 -2.54
C SER A 91 10.29 10.40 -1.59
N SER A 92 10.85 10.95 -0.50
CA SER A 92 11.39 10.14 0.60
C SER A 92 10.32 9.65 1.57
N ARG A 93 9.03 9.93 1.30
CA ARG A 93 7.92 9.51 2.14
C ARG A 93 7.71 8.01 2.02
N SER A 94 7.51 7.38 3.16
CA SER A 94 7.42 5.93 3.31
C SER A 94 6.33 5.53 4.30
N ASN A 95 5.33 6.41 4.45
CA ASN A 95 4.36 6.38 5.52
C ASN A 95 2.99 5.82 5.11
N ILE A 96 2.81 5.43 3.84
CA ILE A 96 1.66 4.66 3.36
C ILE A 96 2.15 3.27 3.00
N ARG A 97 1.64 2.24 3.68
CA ARG A 97 2.12 0.86 3.55
C ARG A 97 0.97 -0.12 3.48
N PHE A 98 1.09 -1.09 2.58
CA PHE A 98 0.33 -2.34 2.65
C PHE A 98 1.25 -3.45 3.14
N ILE A 99 0.76 -4.30 4.00
CA ILE A 99 1.46 -5.47 4.53
C ILE A 99 0.58 -6.68 4.19
N GLY A 100 1.09 -7.56 3.33
CA GLY A 100 0.31 -8.62 2.68
C GLY A 100 -0.27 -8.21 1.32
N LEU A 101 -1.03 -9.11 0.72
CA LEU A 101 -1.64 -8.97 -0.60
C LEU A 101 -2.87 -8.04 -0.57
N PRO A 102 -2.85 -6.88 -1.27
CA PRO A 102 -4.00 -5.99 -1.36
C PRO A 102 -5.03 -6.48 -2.40
N ALA A 103 -5.61 -7.66 -2.17
CA ALA A 103 -6.62 -8.28 -3.03
C ALA A 103 -8.03 -8.21 -2.42
N GLY A 104 -9.03 -8.74 -3.14
CA GLY A 104 -10.42 -8.69 -2.72
C GLY A 104 -10.92 -7.26 -2.62
N TYR A 105 -11.59 -6.92 -1.51
CA TYR A 105 -12.06 -5.56 -1.27
C TYR A 105 -10.93 -4.52 -1.14
N GLU A 106 -9.73 -4.92 -0.73
CA GLU A 106 -8.60 -3.98 -0.63
C GLU A 106 -7.97 -3.66 -1.99
N PHE A 107 -8.34 -4.37 -3.05
CA PHE A 107 -7.92 -4.00 -4.40
C PHE A 107 -8.44 -2.60 -4.78
N SER A 108 -9.67 -2.24 -4.39
CA SER A 108 -10.15 -0.88 -4.62
C SER A 108 -9.39 0.15 -3.77
N THR A 109 -9.01 -0.21 -2.53
CA THR A 109 -8.16 0.65 -1.68
C THR A 109 -6.82 0.94 -2.37
N LEU A 110 -6.20 -0.08 -2.99
CA LEU A 110 -4.97 0.10 -3.77
C LEU A 110 -5.19 1.10 -4.91
N ILE A 111 -6.20 0.91 -5.74
CA ILE A 111 -6.50 1.81 -6.88
C ILE A 111 -6.78 3.23 -6.41
N GLU A 112 -7.59 3.42 -5.37
CA GLU A 112 -7.86 4.75 -4.81
C GLU A 112 -6.62 5.41 -4.23
N THR A 113 -5.70 4.64 -3.64
CA THR A 113 -4.44 5.15 -3.10
C THR A 113 -3.50 5.60 -4.23
N LEU A 114 -3.41 4.84 -5.32
CA LEU A 114 -2.66 5.21 -6.50
C LEU A 114 -3.23 6.48 -7.15
N LEU A 115 -4.57 6.59 -7.23
CA LEU A 115 -5.22 7.82 -7.69
C LEU A 115 -4.91 9.01 -6.80
N MET A 116 -4.99 8.85 -5.48
CA MET A 116 -4.67 9.91 -4.53
C MET A 116 -3.23 10.40 -4.70
N LEU A 117 -2.25 9.50 -4.81
CA LEU A 117 -0.84 9.85 -5.02
C LEU A 117 -0.63 10.46 -6.41
N GLY A 118 -1.25 9.88 -7.43
CA GLY A 118 -1.09 10.26 -8.83
C GLY A 118 -1.79 11.56 -9.24
N THR A 119 -2.77 12.02 -8.46
CA THR A 119 -3.53 13.26 -8.71
C THR A 119 -3.29 14.32 -7.64
N GLY A 120 -2.77 13.93 -6.47
CA GLY A 120 -2.72 14.78 -5.27
C GLY A 120 -4.08 14.98 -4.60
N MET A 121 -5.17 14.38 -5.10
CA MET A 121 -6.52 14.59 -4.61
C MET A 121 -6.93 13.51 -3.60
N SER A 122 -6.81 13.84 -2.30
CA SER A 122 -7.22 12.94 -1.22
C SER A 122 -8.72 12.88 -0.93
N GLY A 123 -9.50 13.88 -1.37
CA GLY A 123 -10.92 14.04 -1.00
C GLY A 123 -11.18 14.44 0.46
N LEU A 124 -10.16 14.74 1.27
CA LEU A 124 -10.36 15.28 2.63
C LEU A 124 -10.74 16.76 2.57
N GLY A 125 -11.75 17.16 3.36
CA GLY A 125 -12.13 18.56 3.51
C GLY A 125 -11.07 19.37 4.27
N GLU A 126 -11.01 20.68 4.01
CA GLU A 126 -10.01 21.60 4.56
C GLU A 126 -9.92 21.57 6.09
N LYS A 127 -11.06 21.45 6.78
CA LYS A 127 -11.10 21.33 8.25
C LYS A 127 -10.27 20.13 8.72
N SER A 128 -10.47 18.96 8.11
CA SER A 128 -9.74 17.73 8.48
C SER A 128 -8.25 17.85 8.17
N GLN A 129 -7.90 18.46 7.03
CA GLN A 129 -6.50 18.73 6.67
C GLN A 129 -5.84 19.66 7.71
N GLY A 130 -6.53 20.72 8.13
CA GLY A 130 -6.04 21.65 9.15
C GLY A 130 -5.84 21.00 10.52
N GLU A 131 -6.72 20.08 10.93
CA GLU A 131 -6.50 19.31 12.16
C GLU A 131 -5.32 18.33 12.03
N LEU A 132 -5.18 17.68 10.87
CA LEU A 132 -4.06 16.75 10.63
C LEU A 132 -2.72 17.45 10.74
N GLN A 133 -2.58 18.69 10.25
CA GLN A 133 -1.33 19.45 10.35
C GLN A 133 -0.89 19.74 11.80
N LYS A 134 -1.82 19.70 12.78
CA LYS A 134 -1.49 19.91 14.20
C LYS A 134 -0.83 18.68 14.84
N ILE A 135 -0.87 17.52 14.18
CA ILE A 135 -0.22 16.29 14.67
C ILE A 135 1.28 16.41 14.46
N THR A 136 2.00 16.73 15.54
CA THR A 136 3.46 16.88 15.56
C THR A 136 4.19 15.65 16.10
N GLN A 137 3.47 14.77 16.79
CA GLN A 137 4.02 13.53 17.33
C GLN A 137 3.87 12.39 16.32
N PRO A 138 4.84 11.45 16.24
CA PRO A 138 4.71 10.27 15.40
C PRO A 138 3.48 9.44 15.80
N VAL A 139 2.64 9.11 14.82
CA VAL A 139 1.46 8.25 14.99
C VAL A 139 1.58 7.09 14.02
N ARG A 140 1.46 5.86 14.52
CA ARG A 140 1.37 4.66 13.70
C ARG A 140 -0.06 4.12 13.75
N MET A 141 -0.73 4.10 12.61
CA MET A 141 -2.08 3.58 12.43
C MET A 141 -2.01 2.23 11.73
N GLN A 142 -2.54 1.18 12.36
CA GLN A 142 -2.57 -0.16 11.79
C GLN A 142 -4.03 -0.58 11.63
N SER A 143 -4.42 -0.87 10.39
CA SER A 143 -5.76 -1.32 10.04
C SER A 143 -5.67 -2.77 9.59
N PHE A 144 -6.16 -3.68 10.42
CA PHE A 144 -6.21 -5.11 10.12
C PHE A 144 -7.47 -5.41 9.30
N VAL A 145 -7.28 -6.07 8.17
CA VAL A 145 -8.34 -6.31 7.19
C VAL A 145 -8.32 -7.76 6.74
N THR A 146 -9.48 -8.24 6.29
CA THR A 146 -9.59 -9.52 5.58
C THR A 146 -10.12 -9.26 4.18
N PRO A 147 -9.79 -10.08 3.17
CA PRO A 147 -10.10 -9.79 1.76
C PRO A 147 -11.60 -9.76 1.47
N THR A 148 -12.40 -10.37 2.34
CA THR A 148 -13.86 -10.49 2.25
C THR A 148 -14.61 -9.41 3.03
N CYS A 149 -13.93 -8.55 3.78
CA CYS A 149 -14.55 -7.50 4.61
C CYS A 149 -14.95 -6.28 3.76
N PRO A 150 -16.26 -5.99 3.57
CA PRO A 150 -16.69 -4.89 2.71
C PRO A 150 -16.54 -3.50 3.36
N TYR A 151 -16.35 -3.43 4.69
CA TYR A 151 -16.26 -2.18 5.45
C TYR A 151 -14.82 -1.72 5.67
N CYS A 152 -13.87 -2.63 5.57
CA CYS A 152 -12.45 -2.43 5.83
C CYS A 152 -11.78 -1.41 4.89
N PRO A 153 -12.09 -1.35 3.58
CA PRO A 153 -11.47 -0.40 2.65
C PRO A 153 -11.59 1.05 3.09
N ARG A 154 -12.73 1.43 3.67
CA ARG A 154 -12.98 2.80 4.13
C ARG A 154 -12.08 3.19 5.30
N ALA A 155 -11.78 2.24 6.19
CA ALA A 155 -10.91 2.48 7.33
C ALA A 155 -9.45 2.64 6.87
N VAL A 156 -8.97 1.70 6.05
CA VAL A 156 -7.60 1.74 5.50
C VAL A 156 -7.37 3.00 4.68
N LEU A 157 -8.29 3.31 3.76
CA LEU A 157 -8.16 4.48 2.91
C LEU A 157 -8.18 5.80 3.72
N THR A 158 -8.96 5.86 4.80
CA THR A 158 -8.95 7.05 5.68
C THR A 158 -7.59 7.21 6.36
N ALA A 159 -7.00 6.12 6.86
CA ALA A 159 -5.66 6.15 7.44
C ALA A 159 -4.61 6.57 6.40
N PHE A 160 -4.71 6.07 5.16
CA PHE A 160 -3.82 6.48 4.08
C PHE A 160 -3.98 7.95 3.68
N ARG A 161 -5.21 8.48 3.66
CA ARG A 161 -5.44 9.92 3.45
C ARG A 161 -4.80 10.75 4.56
N PHE A 162 -4.83 10.28 5.82
CA PHE A 162 -4.17 10.96 6.92
C PHE A 162 -2.65 10.95 6.76
N ALA A 163 -2.08 9.78 6.44
CA ALA A 163 -0.68 9.64 6.11
C ALA A 163 -0.30 10.51 4.91
N PHE A 164 -1.13 10.63 3.88
CA PHE A 164 -0.86 11.51 2.74
C PHE A 164 -0.73 12.98 3.15
N HIS A 165 -1.53 13.46 4.11
CA HIS A 165 -1.50 14.86 4.55
C HIS A 165 -0.51 15.17 5.68
N ASN A 166 -0.02 14.18 6.41
CA ASN A 166 0.93 14.41 7.49
C ASN A 166 2.05 13.34 7.51
N PRO A 167 3.33 13.72 7.36
CA PRO A 167 4.46 12.78 7.38
C PRO A 167 4.68 12.11 8.75
N ASN A 168 4.18 12.68 9.84
CA ASN A 168 4.23 12.06 11.17
C ASN A 168 3.25 10.89 11.32
N VAL A 169 2.28 10.75 10.40
CA VAL A 169 1.32 9.65 10.40
C VAL A 169 1.81 8.55 9.47
N VAL A 170 2.14 7.39 10.02
CA VAL A 170 2.39 6.15 9.29
C VAL A 170 1.13 5.31 9.32
N ALA A 171 0.58 5.00 8.15
CA ALA A 171 -0.62 4.18 8.01
C ALA A 171 -0.29 2.86 7.30
N GLU A 172 -0.74 1.77 7.91
CA GLU A 172 -0.49 0.40 7.47
C GLU A 172 -1.82 -0.34 7.32
N GLY A 173 -2.13 -0.79 6.11
CA GLY A 173 -3.19 -1.77 5.84
C GLY A 173 -2.59 -3.17 5.90
N ILE A 174 -3.07 -4.01 6.82
CA ILE A 174 -2.49 -5.33 7.11
C ILE A 174 -3.50 -6.41 6.79
N GLU A 175 -3.20 -7.27 5.82
CA GLU A 175 -3.98 -8.48 5.58
C GLU A 175 -3.79 -9.43 6.76
N ALA A 176 -4.83 -9.66 7.56
CA ALA A 176 -4.70 -10.32 8.84
C ALA A 176 -4.46 -11.84 8.74
N ASN A 177 -4.93 -12.49 7.67
CA ASN A 177 -4.79 -13.95 7.52
C ASN A 177 -3.34 -14.36 7.20
N GLU A 178 -2.56 -13.48 6.58
CA GLU A 178 -1.15 -13.67 6.27
C GLU A 178 -0.25 -13.51 7.50
N PHE A 179 -0.71 -12.81 8.55
CA PHE A 179 0.08 -12.52 9.75
C PHE A 179 -0.67 -12.87 11.05
N PRO A 180 -0.99 -14.15 11.29
CA PRO A 180 -1.79 -14.58 12.43
C PRO A 180 -1.13 -14.30 13.79
N LEU A 181 0.19 -14.12 13.89
CA LEU A 181 0.83 -13.75 15.15
C LEU A 181 0.57 -12.28 15.56
N LEU A 182 0.05 -11.45 14.65
CA LEU A 182 -0.28 -10.05 14.92
C LEU A 182 -1.75 -9.82 15.31
N SER A 183 -2.63 -10.82 15.15
CA SER A 183 -4.08 -10.70 15.31
C SER A 183 -4.67 -11.69 16.30
#